data_AF-A0A1Y1BAA4-F1
#
_entry.id   AF-A0A1Y1BAA4-F1
#
_cell.length_a   1.000
_cell.length_b   1.000
_cell.length_c   1.000
_cell.angle_alpha   90.00
_cell.angle_beta   90.00
_cell.angle_gamma   90.00
#
_symmetry.space_group_name_H-M   'P 1'
#
loop_
_entity.id
_entity.type
_entity.pdbx_description
1 polymer ?
#
loop_
_entity_poly.entity_id
_entity_poly.type
_entity_poly.pdbx_seq_one_letter_code
_entity_poly.pdbx_strand_id
1 'polypeptide(L)'
;MASNGSAGARSIADMVTTQGIKLTRYRASKIMKLLGLVSCQTPHHRYRKASQEHVEIPNHLSRQFAVTSPNQVWEGDVSLSR
;
A
#
# COMPACT_ATOMS: atom_id res chain seq x y z
N MET A 1 -22.71 0.23 -6.82
CA MET A 1 -21.29 -0.10 -6.57
C MET A 1 -20.93 0.49 -5.20
N ALA A 2 -20.92 -0.31 -4.14
CA ALA A 2 -19.92 -1.31 -3.74
C ALA A 2 -18.85 -0.64 -2.88
N SER A 3 -18.60 -1.20 -1.70
CA SER A 3 -17.82 -0.68 -0.58
C SER A 3 -16.31 -0.58 -0.84
N ASN A 4 -15.88 -0.26 -2.07
CA ASN A 4 -14.47 -0.25 -2.50
C ASN A 4 -13.68 -1.50 -2.07
N GLY A 5 -14.35 -2.67 -2.03
CA GLY A 5 -13.73 -3.94 -1.60
C GLY A 5 -13.74 -4.18 -0.08
N SER A 6 -14.29 -3.28 0.74
CA SER A 6 -14.40 -3.51 2.18
C SER A 6 -15.50 -4.50 2.54
N ALA A 7 -15.25 -5.35 3.54
CA ALA A 7 -16.23 -6.28 4.12
C ALA A 7 -17.17 -5.55 5.11
N GLY A 8 -17.90 -4.55 4.63
CA GLY A 8 -18.92 -3.85 5.41
C GLY A 8 -20.22 -4.64 5.54
N ALA A 9 -21.18 -4.10 6.29
CA ALA A 9 -22.48 -4.75 6.54
C ALA A 9 -23.23 -5.13 5.25
N ARG A 10 -23.06 -4.36 4.16
CA ARG A 10 -23.65 -4.69 2.85
C ARG A 10 -23.00 -5.95 2.27
N SER A 11 -21.67 -5.97 2.19
CA SER A 11 -20.93 -7.12 1.66
C SER A 11 -21.19 -8.38 2.47
N ILE A 12 -21.24 -8.29 3.80
CA ILE A 12 -21.56 -9.43 4.67
C ILE A 12 -22.98 -9.92 4.43
N ALA A 13 -23.97 -9.01 4.35
CA ALA A 13 -25.34 -9.39 4.04
C ALA A 13 -25.45 -10.10 2.68
N ASP A 14 -24.79 -9.56 1.65
CA ASP A 14 -24.78 -10.13 0.31
C ASP A 14 -24.06 -11.50 0.29
N MET A 15 -22.89 -11.63 0.94
CA MET A 15 -22.15 -12.91 1.08
C MET A 15 -22.96 -13.99 1.81
N VAL A 16 -23.63 -13.64 2.90
CA VAL A 16 -24.43 -14.61 3.67
C VAL A 16 -25.71 -14.99 2.92
N THR A 17 -26.31 -14.03 2.19
CA THR A 17 -27.48 -14.29 1.34
C THR A 17 -27.15 -15.17 0.15
N THR A 18 -25.97 -15.01 -0.46
CA THR A 18 -25.49 -15.92 -1.52
C THR A 18 -25.21 -17.33 -1.02
N GLN A 19 -24.90 -17.50 0.27
CA GLN A 19 -24.82 -18.81 0.93
C GLN A 19 -26.19 -19.41 1.29
N GLY A 20 -27.29 -18.76 0.90
CA GLY A 20 -28.67 -19.26 1.11
C GLY A 20 -29.33 -18.78 2.40
N ILE A 21 -28.63 -18.05 3.26
CA ILE A 21 -29.17 -17.50 4.50
C ILE A 21 -29.65 -16.07 4.25
N LYS A 22 -30.96 -15.84 4.25
CA LYS A 22 -31.52 -14.48 4.10
C LYS A 22 -31.08 -13.57 5.26
N LEU A 23 -30.05 -12.76 5.03
CA LEU A 23 -29.53 -11.80 5.99
C LEU A 23 -29.75 -10.37 5.50
N THR A 24 -30.50 -9.58 6.26
CA THR A 24 -30.67 -8.17 5.93
C THR A 24 -29.45 -7.36 6.38
N ARG A 25 -29.17 -6.26 5.67
CA ARG A 25 -28.14 -5.29 6.06
C ARG A 25 -28.27 -4.85 7.52
N TYR A 26 -29.49 -4.59 8.00
CA TYR A 26 -29.72 -4.14 9.38
C TYR A 26 -29.24 -5.18 10.39
N ARG A 27 -29.56 -6.45 10.17
CA ARG A 27 -29.10 -7.55 11.03
C ARG A 27 -27.58 -7.72 10.94
N ALA A 28 -27.00 -7.64 9.75
CA ALA A 28 -25.54 -7.67 9.57
C ALA A 28 -24.86 -6.56 10.37
N SER A 29 -25.33 -5.30 10.28
CA SER A 29 -24.79 -4.18 11.07
C SER A 29 -24.90 -4.41 12.58
N LYS A 30 -26.02 -4.98 13.06
CA LYS A 30 -26.22 -5.25 14.49
C LYS A 30 -25.28 -6.35 15.00
N ILE A 31 -25.07 -7.40 14.21
CA ILE A 31 -24.14 -8.50 14.53
C ILE A 31 -22.69 -7.97 14.51
N MET A 32 -22.31 -7.15 13.52
CA MET A 32 -21.00 -6.52 13.49
C MET A 32 -20.74 -5.70 14.76
N LYS A 33 -21.72 -4.88 15.20
CA LYS A 33 -21.61 -4.11 16.45
C LYS A 33 -21.49 -5.00 17.68
N LEU A 34 -22.28 -6.07 17.75
CA LEU A 34 -22.24 -7.02 18.86
C LEU A 34 -20.88 -7.70 18.98
N LEU A 35 -20.24 -8.00 17.85
CA LEU A 35 -18.91 -8.63 17.77
C LEU A 35 -17.76 -7.61 17.76
N GLY A 36 -18.03 -6.30 17.86
CA GLY A 36 -17.00 -5.26 17.80
C GLY A 36 -16.30 -5.12 16.44
N LEU A 37 -16.90 -5.64 15.36
CA LEU A 37 -16.33 -5.58 14.02
C LEU A 37 -16.56 -4.23 13.37
N VAL A 38 -15.46 -3.58 12.96
CA VAL A 38 -15.48 -2.30 12.25
C VAL A 38 -14.87 -2.51 10.85
N SER A 39 -15.63 -2.14 9.81
CA SER A 39 -15.10 -2.12 8.45
C SER A 39 -14.52 -0.74 8.16
N CYS A 40 -13.19 -0.66 8.02
CA CYS A 40 -12.49 0.53 7.57
C CYS A 40 -12.21 0.42 6.07
N GLN A 41 -12.38 1.52 5.35
CA GLN A 41 -11.87 1.63 3.99
C GLN A 41 -10.35 1.75 4.05
N THR A 42 -9.64 1.04 3.16
CA THR A 42 -8.21 1.25 3.01
C THR A 42 -8.01 2.67 2.46
N PRO A 43 -7.28 3.55 3.16
CA PRO A 43 -6.99 4.87 2.63
C PRO A 43 -6.21 4.69 1.33
N HIS A 44 -6.57 5.42 0.28
CA HIS A 44 -5.75 5.43 -0.93
C HIS A 44 -4.38 6.00 -0.58
N HIS A 45 -3.33 5.21 -0.79
CA HIS A 45 -1.95 5.65 -0.54
C HIS A 45 -1.66 6.88 -1.40
N ARG A 46 -1.36 8.02 -0.77
CA ARG A 46 -1.13 9.31 -1.46
C ARG A 46 0.32 9.46 -1.93
N TYR A 47 1.06 8.36 -2.11
CA TYR A 47 2.32 8.46 -2.82
C TYR A 47 2.01 8.73 -4.28
N ARG A 48 2.39 9.91 -4.76
CA ARG A 48 2.57 10.12 -6.19
C ARG A 48 3.72 9.21 -6.59
N LYS A 49 3.50 8.30 -7.52
CA LYS A 49 4.61 7.66 -8.24
C LYS A 49 5.40 8.82 -8.85
N ALA A 50 6.61 9.07 -8.35
CA ALA A 50 7.49 10.04 -8.96
C ALA A 50 7.87 9.47 -10.33
N SER A 51 7.23 9.98 -11.38
CA SER A 51 7.71 9.83 -12.76
C SER A 51 8.90 10.75 -13.06
N GLN A 52 9.29 11.55 -12.07
CA GLN A 52 10.43 12.46 -12.15
C GLN A 52 11.62 11.77 -11.47
N GLU A 53 12.69 11.55 -12.23
CA GLU A 53 14.00 11.35 -11.64
C GLU A 53 14.27 12.50 -10.65
N HIS A 54 14.75 12.16 -9.45
CA HIS A 54 15.08 13.15 -8.44
C HIS A 54 16.41 13.81 -8.87
N VAL A 55 16.34 14.80 -9.77
CA VAL A 55 17.52 15.51 -10.32
C VAL A 55 18.22 16.40 -9.28
N GLU A 56 17.80 16.37 -8.02
CA GLU A 56 18.28 17.32 -7.01
C GLU A 56 18.62 16.67 -5.67
N ILE A 57 19.17 15.45 -5.67
CA ILE A 57 20.10 15.09 -4.60
C ILE A 57 21.48 15.43 -5.14
N PRO A 58 22.02 16.64 -4.89
CA PRO A 58 23.42 16.87 -5.15
C PRO A 58 24.20 15.77 -4.40
N ASN A 59 25.01 15.02 -5.14
CA ASN A 59 25.88 14.03 -4.54
C ASN A 59 26.86 14.77 -3.61
N HIS A 60 26.48 14.91 -2.33
CA HIS A 60 27.30 15.52 -1.29
C HIS A 60 28.55 14.69 -1.00
N LEU A 61 28.58 13.44 -1.46
CA LEU A 61 29.74 12.57 -1.50
C LEU A 61 30.42 12.72 -2.87
N SER A 62 30.71 13.96 -3.29
CA SER A 62 31.66 14.28 -4.36
C SER A 62 33.09 13.88 -3.96
N ARG A 63 33.23 12.67 -3.42
CA ARG A 63 34.46 11.98 -3.12
C ARG A 63 35.07 11.66 -4.47
N GLN A 64 35.93 12.56 -4.91
CA GLN A 64 36.82 12.28 -6.03
C GLN A 64 37.63 11.05 -5.63
N PHE A 65 37.31 9.92 -6.26
CA PHE A 65 37.96 8.64 -6.03
C PHE A 65 39.32 8.64 -6.71
N ALA A 66 40.27 9.40 -6.17
CA ALA A 66 41.66 9.42 -6.62
C ALA A 66 42.42 8.26 -5.96
N VAL A 67 42.13 7.03 -6.37
CA VAL A 67 42.82 5.84 -5.85
C VAL A 67 44.20 5.74 -6.50
N THR A 68 45.24 5.61 -5.70
CA THR A 68 46.64 5.56 -6.18
C THR A 68 47.06 4.15 -6.61
N SER A 69 46.36 3.09 -6.15
CA SER A 69 46.61 1.70 -6.53
C SER A 69 45.37 0.79 -6.45
N PRO A 70 45.26 -0.28 -7.25
CA PRO A 70 44.10 -1.18 -7.23
C PRO A 70 43.82 -1.85 -5.86
N ASN A 71 42.56 -2.20 -5.59
CA ASN A 71 42.08 -2.96 -4.40
C ASN A 71 42.06 -2.24 -3.03
N GLN A 72 42.07 -0.90 -2.98
CA GLN A 72 42.04 -0.18 -1.70
C GLN A 72 40.64 0.09 -1.14
N VAL A 73 39.63 0.26 -2.00
CA VAL A 73 38.25 0.51 -1.57
C VAL A 73 37.29 -0.16 -2.55
N TRP A 74 36.17 -0.64 -2.04
CA TRP A 74 35.06 -1.18 -2.83
C TRP A 74 33.89 -0.21 -2.76
N GLU A 75 33.45 0.30 -3.91
CA GLU A 75 32.19 1.04 -4.03
C GLU A 75 31.24 0.30 -4.97
N GLY A 76 29.95 0.39 -4.67
CA GLY A 76 28.87 -0.10 -5.52
C GLY A 76 27.88 1.02 -5.75
N ASP A 77 27.77 1.47 -6.99
CA ASP A 77 26.69 2.37 -7.42
C ASP A 77 25.62 1.55 -8.17
N VAL A 78 24.35 1.86 -7.90
CA VAL A 78 23.23 1.22 -8.59
C VAL A 78 22.59 2.24 -9.49
N SER A 79 23.07 2.29 -10.73
CA SER A 79 22.45 3.07 -11.79
C SER A 79 21.34 2.24 -12.46
N LEU A 80 20.08 2.58 -12.15
CA LEU A 80 18.91 1.98 -12.80
C LEU A 80 18.71 2.63 -14.17
N SER A 81 19.10 1.94 -15.24
CA SER A 81 18.78 2.31 -16.62
C SER A 81 17.41 1.75 -17.03
N ARG A 82 16.74 2.42 -17.98
CA ARG A 82 15.43 2.04 -18.52
C ARG A 82 15.54 1.03 -19.65
#